data_AF-A0A376KK35-F1
#
_entry.id   AF-A0A376KK35-F1
#
_cell.length_a   1.000
_cell.length_b   1.000
_cell.length_c   1.000
_cell.angle_alpha   90.00
_cell.angle_beta   90.00
_cell.angle_gamma   90.00
#
_symmetry.space_group_name_H-M   'P 1'
#
loop_
_entity.id
_entity.type
_entity.pdbx_description
1 polymer ?
#
loop_
_entity_poly.entity_id
_entity_poly.type
_entity_poly.pdbx_seq_one_letter_code
_entity_poly.pdbx_strand_id
1 'polypeptide(L)' 'MTVGYSGVAARIARVHQFGERDQVAPGIFTDYPVRELLGISQADERLIYNTVLGRIAEAVR' A
#
# COMPACT_ATOMS: atom_id res chain seq x y z
N MET A 1 -17.40 -1.22 -6.16
CA MET A 1 -16.99 -1.06 -4.75
C MET A 1 -15.59 -0.49 -4.75
N THR A 2 -15.38 0.65 -4.08
CA THR A 2 -14.06 1.28 -3.98
C THR A 2 -13.51 0.96 -2.60
N VAL A 3 -12.34 0.34 -2.51
CA VAL A 3 -11.63 0.12 -1.25
C VAL A 3 -10.71 1.31 -1.04
N GLY A 4 -10.84 2.01 0.10
CA GLY A 4 -10.00 3.16 0.41
C GLY A 4 -10.52 3.96 1.59
N TYR A 5 -9.85 5.09 1.85
CA TYR A 5 -10.23 6.05 2.88
C TYR A 5 -11.14 7.14 2.32
N SER A 6 -11.91 7.78 3.20
CA SER A 6 -12.74 8.95 2.87
C SER A 6 -12.41 10.15 3.76
N GLY A 7 -12.84 11.35 3.34
CA GLY A 7 -12.69 12.58 4.13
C GLY A 7 -11.25 12.88 4.55
N VAL A 8 -11.09 13.25 5.82
CA VAL A 8 -9.77 13.61 6.41
C VAL A 8 -8.78 12.43 6.34
N ALA A 9 -9.24 11.20 6.56
CA ALA A 9 -8.38 10.02 6.47
C ALA A 9 -7.84 9.83 5.05
N ALA A 10 -8.63 10.12 4.01
CA ALA A 10 -8.17 10.08 2.62
C ALA A 10 -7.07 11.10 2.33
N ARG A 11 -7.22 12.32 2.87
CA ARG A 11 -6.22 13.38 2.75
C ARG A 11 -4.91 12.98 3.43
N ILE A 12 -4.98 12.52 4.68
CA ILE A 12 -3.81 12.06 5.45
C ILE A 12 -3.12 10.91 4.70
N ALA A 13 -3.88 9.89 4.28
CA ALA A 13 -3.32 8.75 3.56
C ALA A 13 -2.60 9.18 2.27
N ARG A 14 -3.19 10.08 1.49
CA ARG A 14 -2.56 10.63 0.27
C ARG A 14 -1.26 11.38 0.59
N VAL A 15 -1.32 12.32 1.53
CA VAL A 15 -0.17 13.15 1.92
C VAL A 15 1.01 12.28 2.32
N HIS A 16 0.77 11.29 3.18
CA HIS A 16 1.83 10.41 3.63
C HIS A 16 2.27 9.37 2.58
N GLN A 17 1.37 8.92 1.70
CA GLN A 17 1.71 7.93 0.68
C GLN A 17 2.61 8.54 -0.40
N PHE A 18 2.25 9.73 -0.87
CA PHE A 18 2.92 10.40 -1.99
C PHE A 18 3.91 11.49 -1.57
N GLY A 19 4.14 11.66 -0.27
CA GLY A 19 5.08 12.65 0.26
C GLY A 19 4.66 14.09 -0.06
N GLU A 20 3.36 14.39 0.05
CA GLU A 20 2.86 15.75 -0.20
C GLU A 20 3.10 16.66 1.02
N ARG A 21 2.80 17.95 0.86
CA ARG A 21 2.86 18.95 1.94
C ARG A 21 1.55 19.01 2.70
N ASP A 22 1.61 19.08 4.03
CA ASP A 22 0.42 19.33 4.86
C ASP A 22 0.71 20.16 6.12
N GLN A 23 -0.35 20.68 6.73
CA GLN A 23 -0.30 21.48 7.95
C GLN A 23 -0.28 20.58 9.20
N VAL A 24 0.79 20.67 9.99
CA VAL A 24 0.96 19.87 11.23
C VAL A 24 0.52 20.62 12.48
N ALA A 25 0.51 21.95 12.42
CA ALA A 25 0.00 22.85 13.43
C ALA A 25 -0.41 24.17 12.76
N PRO A 26 -1.23 25.03 13.40
CA PRO A 26 -1.61 26.32 12.83
C PRO A 26 -0.40 27.13 12.35
N GLY A 27 -0.35 27.41 11.04
CA GLY A 27 0.76 28.11 10.37
C GLY A 27 2.01 27.28 10.08
N ILE A 28 2.12 26.05 10.59
CA ILE A 28 3.31 25.19 10.43
C ILE A 28 3.03 24.07 9.42
N PHE A 29 3.86 24.01 8.38
CA PHE A 29 3.74 23.03 7.30
C PHE A 29 5.02 22.22 7.18
N THR A 30 4.90 20.96 6.76
CA THR A 30 6.02 20.09 6.42
C THR A 30 5.74 19.35 5.13
N ASP A 31 6.79 19.08 4.37
CA ASP A 31 6.78 18.05 3.34
C ASP A 31 6.98 16.69 4.03
N TYR A 32 6.24 15.67 3.60
CA TYR A 32 6.42 14.31 4.10
C TYR A 32 7.33 13.50 3.18
N PRO A 33 8.13 12.57 3.71
CA PRO A 33 8.84 11.62 2.88
C PRO A 33 7.83 10.71 2.15
N VAL A 34 8.10 10.42 0.87
CA VAL A 34 7.35 9.42 0.10
C VAL A 34 7.50 8.06 0.77
N ARG A 35 6.40 7.32 0.92
CA ARG A 35 6.41 5.95 1.41
C ARG A 35 6.50 4.99 0.23
N GLU A 36 7.73 4.68 -0.17
CA GLU A 36 7.98 3.66 -1.20
C GLU A 36 7.41 2.32 -0.76
N LEU A 37 6.69 1.67 -1.68
CA LEU A 37 6.29 0.29 -1.49
C LEU A 37 7.55 -0.56 -1.62
N LEU A 38 7.83 -1.37 -0.60
CA LEU A 38 8.97 -2.31 -0.60
C LEU A 38 8.89 -3.34 -1.74
N GLY A 39 7.72 -3.45 -2.38
CA GLY A 39 7.44 -4.39 -3.44
C GLY A 39 7.31 -5.82 -2.93
N ILE A 40 7.36 -6.77 -3.86
CA ILE A 40 7.36 -8.20 -3.60
C ILE A 40 8.75 -8.69 -3.98
N SER A 41 9.44 -9.40 -3.09
CA SER A 41 10.76 -9.97 -3.43
C SER A 41 10.61 -11.16 -4.38
N GLN A 42 11.67 -11.55 -5.09
CA GLN A 42 11.64 -12.77 -5.91
C GLN A 42 11.32 -14.05 -5.10
N ALA A 43 11.64 -14.07 -3.80
CA ALA A 43 11.30 -15.17 -2.92
C ALA A 43 9.79 -15.18 -2.62
N ASP A 44 9.21 -14.01 -2.37
CA ASP A 44 7.77 -13.85 -2.18
C ASP A 44 7.00 -14.21 -3.46
N GLU A 45 7.48 -13.79 -4.64
CA GLU A 45 6.89 -14.18 -5.93
C GLU A 45 6.85 -15.69 -6.12
N ARG A 46 7.96 -16.38 -5.82
CA ARG A 46 8.03 -17.85 -5.88
C ARG A 46 7.08 -18.50 -4.88
N LEU A 47 6.98 -17.98 -3.67
CA LEU A 47 6.06 -18.48 -2.66
C LEU A 47 4.61 -18.34 -3.13
N ILE A 48 4.23 -17.17 -3.65
CA ILE A 48 2.90 -16.90 -4.18
C ILE A 48 2.60 -17.88 -5.33
N TYR A 49 3.51 -18.02 -6.29
CA TYR A 49 3.33 -18.91 -7.44
C TYR A 49 3.10 -20.36 -7.02
N ASN A 50 3.99 -20.90 -6.19
CA ASN A 50 3.90 -22.28 -5.72
C ASN A 50 2.63 -22.53 -4.91
N THR A 51 2.25 -21.56 -4.07
CA THR A 51 1.01 -21.63 -3.29
C THR A 51 -0.20 -21.68 -4.22
N VAL A 52 -0.32 -20.74 -5.15
CA VAL A 52 -1.48 -20.66 -6.07
C VAL A 52 -1.59 -21.93 -6.91
N LEU A 53 -0.50 -22.38 -7.53
CA LEU A 53 -0.51 -23.61 -8.32
C LEU A 53 -0.83 -24.86 -7.49
N GLY A 54 -0.28 -24.96 -6.28
CA GLY A 54 -0.58 -26.06 -5.36
C GLY A 54 -2.08 -26.15 -5.07
N ARG A 55 -2.73 -25.02 -4.79
CA ARG A 55 -4.18 -24.98 -4.54
C ARG A 55 -5.01 -25.31 -5.77
N ILE A 56 -4.59 -24.86 -6.95
CA ILE A 56 -5.25 -25.23 -8.21
C ILE A 56 -5.15 -26.74 -8.46
N ALA A 57 -3.96 -27.32 -8.25
CA ALA A 57 -3.75 -28.76 -8.43
C ALA A 57 -4.53 -29.62 -7.43
N GLU A 58 -4.73 -29.13 -6.19
CA GLU A 58 -5.65 -29.74 -5.22
C GLU A 58 -7.10 -29.69 -5.68
N ALA A 59 -7.55 -28.56 -6.23
CA ALA A 59 -8.94 -28.35 -6.62
C ALA A 59 -9.39 -29.15 -7.87
N VAL A 60 -8.44 -29.63 -8.68
CA VAL A 60 -8.70 -30.37 -9.92
C VAL A 60 -8.56 -31.89 -9.74
N ARG A 61 -8.12 -32.34 -8.55
CA ARG A 61 -8.18 -33.75 -8.15
C ARG A 61 -9.55 -34.10 -7.57
#